data_AF-A0AAV7BPN7-F1
#
_entry.id   AF-A0AAV7BPN7-F1
#
_cell.length_a   1.000
_cell.length_b   1.000
_cell.length_c   1.000
_cell.angle_alpha   90.00
_cell.angle_beta   90.00
_cell.angle_gamma   90.00
#
_symmetry.space_group_name_H-M   'P 1'
#
loop_
_entity.id
_entity.type
_entity.pdbx_description
1 polymer ?
#
loop_
_entity_poly.entity_id
_entity_poly.type
_entity_poly.pdbx_seq_one_letter_code
_entity_poly.pdbx_strand_id
1 'polypeptide(L)'
;MLKNHPKCLLNKPNNKNVVAPAVCGNNFTELGEECDCGTVQECKNPCCNAATCKLKVEAKCAEGACCQQCQIEKAGTVCQASSREDCVLPAKCDGQSSVCPSNRLKDDGTPCNDGQGYCYNGQCPSLKNQCINLWGADAVVGKEICYNMNTKGTNYGHCTKSNNTYVPCNPVDMMCGVLFCSAGEKIPTVGSGVASFMGCKAALDPTVMVKNGTKCGNKMVCNNGKCLSTSKVFQTPN
;
A
#
# COMPACT_ATOMS: atom_id res chain seq x y z
N MET A 1 -0.60 -5.14 21.91
CA MET A 1 -0.20 -5.47 20.52
C MET A 1 -0.90 -4.49 19.59
N LEU A 2 -0.18 -3.50 19.06
CA LEU A 2 -0.74 -2.46 18.19
C LEU A 2 -1.18 -3.09 16.85
N LYS A 3 -2.49 -3.07 16.57
CA LYS A 3 -3.09 -3.75 15.39
C LYS A 3 -2.83 -3.03 14.04
N ASN A 4 -2.20 -1.85 14.05
CA ASN A 4 -1.88 -1.08 12.85
C ASN A 4 -0.44 -0.58 12.94
N HIS A 5 0.45 -1.10 12.09
CA HIS A 5 1.77 -0.51 11.84
C HIS A 5 1.61 0.55 10.73
N PRO A 6 1.62 1.85 11.04
CA PRO A 6 1.47 2.89 10.03
C PRO A 6 2.65 2.81 9.06
N LYS A 7 2.37 2.61 7.76
CA LYS A 7 3.42 2.52 6.73
C LYS A 7 4.31 3.77 6.70
N CYS A 8 3.81 4.93 7.13
CA CYS A 8 4.56 6.19 7.20
C CYS A 8 5.70 6.20 8.23
N LEU A 9 5.70 5.29 9.21
CA LEU A 9 6.74 5.22 10.26
C LEU A 9 7.88 4.25 9.90
N LEU A 10 7.80 3.58 8.74
CA LEU A 10 8.80 2.58 8.34
C LEU A 10 9.99 3.19 7.58
N ASN A 11 9.86 4.42 7.09
CA ASN A 11 10.88 5.06 6.27
C ASN A 11 11.83 5.90 7.14
N LYS A 12 13.14 5.73 6.95
CA LYS A 12 14.15 6.65 7.51
C LYS A 12 13.97 8.03 6.84
N PRO A 13 13.86 9.13 7.60
CA PRO A 13 13.77 10.47 7.03
C PRO A 13 14.98 10.78 6.13
N ASN A 14 14.76 11.62 5.12
CA ASN A 14 15.87 12.14 4.31
C ASN A 14 16.68 13.12 5.17
N ASN A 15 17.98 12.87 5.32
CA ASN A 15 18.88 13.71 6.11
C ASN A 15 18.94 15.17 5.61
N LYS A 16 18.67 15.43 4.33
CA LYS A 16 18.59 16.79 3.78
C LYS A 16 17.41 17.61 4.29
N ASN A 17 16.41 16.95 4.87
CA ASN A 17 15.19 17.58 5.38
C ASN A 17 15.25 17.82 6.90
N VAL A 18 16.34 17.45 7.57
CA VAL A 18 16.52 17.69 9.00
C VAL A 18 17.00 19.12 9.20
N VAL A 19 16.22 19.89 9.95
CA VAL A 19 16.50 21.31 10.26
C VAL A 19 17.41 21.45 11.49
N ALA A 20 17.43 20.42 12.35
CA ALA A 20 18.30 20.39 13.52
C ALA A 20 19.78 20.30 13.09
N PRO A 21 20.71 20.87 13.87
CA PRO A 21 22.14 20.67 13.66
C PRO A 21 22.52 19.18 13.81
N ALA A 22 23.51 18.74 13.02
CA ALA A 22 24.03 17.38 13.07
C ALA A 22 24.63 17.05 14.46
N VAL A 23 24.32 15.86 14.99
CA VAL A 23 24.82 15.39 16.28
C VAL A 23 25.34 13.95 16.17
N CYS A 24 26.66 13.83 16.15
CA CYS A 24 27.30 12.51 16.13
C CYS A 24 26.98 11.71 17.40
N GLY A 25 26.44 10.50 17.19
CA GLY A 25 26.10 9.53 18.23
C GLY A 25 24.61 9.45 18.54
N ASN A 26 23.74 10.01 17.71
CA ASN A 26 22.29 10.02 17.88
C ASN A 26 21.57 8.88 17.11
N ASN A 27 22.32 7.96 16.48
CA ASN A 27 21.84 6.88 15.60
C ASN A 27 21.15 7.35 14.31
N PHE A 28 21.41 8.57 13.86
CA PHE A 28 20.85 9.11 12.63
C PHE A 28 21.93 9.86 11.84
N THR A 29 22.39 9.25 10.74
CA THR A 29 23.43 9.85 9.89
C THR A 29 22.96 11.15 9.21
N GLU A 30 23.52 12.26 9.67
CA GLU A 30 23.19 13.62 9.22
C GLU A 30 24.18 14.15 8.17
N LEU A 31 23.92 15.36 7.65
CA LEU A 31 24.83 15.99 6.71
C LEU A 31 26.21 16.24 7.36
N GLY A 32 27.26 15.72 6.73
CA GLY A 32 28.65 15.82 7.21
C GLY A 32 29.19 14.55 7.88
N GLU A 33 28.30 13.64 8.26
CA GLU A 33 28.61 12.32 8.79
C GLU A 33 28.62 11.27 7.69
N GLU A 34 29.36 10.17 7.90
CA GLU A 34 29.38 9.02 6.98
C GLU A 34 28.68 7.79 7.57
N CYS A 35 28.52 7.76 8.89
CA CYS A 35 27.83 6.74 9.64
C CYS A 35 27.50 7.26 11.05
N ASP A 36 26.46 6.70 11.67
CA ASP A 36 26.19 6.91 13.09
C ASP A 36 25.69 5.58 13.69
N CYS A 37 26.38 5.09 14.72
CA CYS A 37 26.06 3.85 15.42
C CYS A 37 25.73 4.06 16.91
N GLY A 38 25.39 5.30 17.27
CA GLY A 38 25.14 5.72 18.64
C GLY A 38 26.41 6.16 19.37
N THR A 39 26.32 6.21 20.69
CA THR A 39 27.41 6.63 21.56
C THR A 39 28.62 5.68 21.50
N VAL A 40 29.80 6.15 21.91
CA VAL A 40 31.03 5.32 21.96
C VAL A 40 30.85 4.07 22.83
N GLN A 41 30.05 4.16 23.89
CA GLN A 41 29.78 3.05 24.80
C GLN A 41 28.84 1.99 24.19
N GLU A 42 27.92 2.40 23.31
CA GLU A 42 26.87 1.53 22.77
C GLU A 42 27.23 0.95 21.39
N CYS A 43 28.07 1.66 20.63
CA CYS A 43 28.38 1.29 19.26
C CYS A 43 29.15 -0.05 19.18
N LYS A 44 28.51 -1.04 18.56
CA LYS A 44 29.11 -2.34 18.22
C LYS A 44 29.47 -2.48 16.75
N ASN A 45 29.25 -1.42 15.95
CA ASN A 45 29.46 -1.47 14.52
C ASN A 45 30.97 -1.48 14.20
N PRO A 46 31.50 -2.55 13.58
CA PRO A 46 32.93 -2.63 13.31
C PRO A 46 33.37 -1.62 12.25
N CYS A 47 32.46 -1.07 11.46
CA CYS A 47 32.72 -0.21 10.30
C CYS A 47 32.69 1.29 10.61
N CYS A 48 32.10 1.70 11.75
CA CYS A 48 31.91 3.11 12.10
C CYS A 48 32.78 3.52 13.29
N ASN A 49 33.40 4.69 13.22
CA ASN A 49 34.04 5.33 14.36
C ASN A 49 33.01 6.19 15.11
N ALA A 50 32.52 5.69 16.24
CA ALA A 50 31.48 6.35 17.04
C ALA A 50 31.89 7.72 17.62
N ALA A 51 33.18 8.01 17.74
CA ALA A 51 33.64 9.30 18.25
C ALA A 51 33.64 10.39 17.17
N THR A 52 33.72 10.01 15.89
CA THR A 52 33.88 10.95 14.77
C THR A 52 32.78 10.86 13.71
N CYS A 53 31.92 9.84 13.79
CA CYS A 53 30.89 9.54 12.79
C CYS A 53 31.46 9.41 11.36
N LYS A 54 32.65 8.81 11.29
CA LYS A 54 33.37 8.50 10.05
C LYS A 54 33.52 7.00 9.87
N LEU A 55 33.57 6.57 8.62
CA LEU A 55 33.89 5.17 8.30
C LEU A 55 35.31 4.85 8.77
N LYS A 56 35.50 3.63 9.27
CA LYS A 56 36.84 3.12 9.55
C LYS A 56 37.57 2.83 8.24
N VAL A 57 38.90 2.70 8.34
CA VAL A 57 39.76 2.34 7.21
C VAL A 57 39.20 1.10 6.48
N GLU A 58 39.19 1.15 5.15
CA GLU A 58 38.67 0.12 4.23
C GLU A 58 37.14 -0.12 4.24
N ALA A 59 36.40 0.47 5.17
CA ALA A 59 34.94 0.41 5.16
C ALA A 59 34.38 1.29 4.03
N LYS A 60 33.46 0.72 3.25
CA LYS A 60 32.68 1.43 2.22
C LYS A 60 31.26 1.77 2.68
N CYS A 61 30.82 1.13 3.76
CA CYS A 61 29.55 1.40 4.41
C CYS A 61 29.62 0.96 5.88
N ALA A 62 28.70 1.48 6.68
CA ALA A 62 28.46 1.00 8.04
C ALA A 62 26.98 0.68 8.30
N GLU A 63 26.07 1.29 7.55
CA GLU A 63 24.63 1.12 7.71
C GLU A 63 23.93 0.87 6.37
N GLY A 64 22.69 0.37 6.45
CA GLY A 64 21.82 0.09 5.31
C GLY A 64 21.72 -1.40 4.96
N ALA A 65 20.59 -1.80 4.37
CA ALA A 65 20.29 -3.20 4.06
C ALA A 65 21.14 -3.78 2.91
N CYS A 66 21.90 -2.94 2.20
CA CYS A 66 22.91 -3.33 1.21
C CYS A 66 24.35 -3.18 1.72
N CYS A 67 24.55 -3.17 3.05
CA CYS A 67 25.86 -3.20 3.67
C CYS A 67 26.09 -4.54 4.36
N GLN A 68 27.13 -5.26 3.96
CA GLN A 68 27.55 -6.48 4.63
C GLN A 68 29.06 -6.46 4.85
N GLN A 69 29.49 -6.74 6.08
CA GLN A 69 30.93 -6.77 6.44
C GLN A 69 31.68 -5.49 6.00
N CYS A 70 31.07 -4.32 6.22
CA CYS A 70 31.61 -3.02 5.84
C CYS A 70 31.79 -2.79 4.33
N GLN A 71 31.25 -3.68 3.48
CA GLN A 71 31.29 -3.58 2.03
C GLN A 71 29.89 -3.44 1.44
N ILE A 72 29.81 -2.75 0.31
CA ILE A 72 28.58 -2.64 -0.46
C ILE A 72 28.27 -4.01 -1.08
N GLU A 73 27.03 -4.45 -0.89
CA GLU A 73 26.50 -5.66 -1.49
C GLU A 73 26.53 -5.61 -3.01
N LYS A 74 26.68 -6.78 -3.65
CA LYS A 74 26.71 -6.85 -5.11
C LYS A 74 25.37 -6.48 -5.72
N ALA A 75 25.42 -5.94 -6.94
CA ALA A 75 24.22 -5.67 -7.72
C ALA A 75 23.38 -6.95 -7.85
N GLY A 76 22.08 -6.86 -7.52
CA GLY A 76 21.16 -7.99 -7.56
C GLY A 76 20.93 -8.72 -6.23
N THR A 77 21.72 -8.47 -5.18
CA THR A 77 21.44 -8.99 -3.82
C THR A 77 20.07 -8.48 -3.35
N VAL A 78 19.17 -9.37 -2.91
CA VAL A 78 17.85 -8.97 -2.39
C VAL A 78 18.01 -8.33 -1.02
N CYS A 79 17.62 -7.06 -0.90
CA CYS A 79 17.71 -6.29 0.35
C CYS A 79 16.35 -6.02 0.99
N GLN A 80 15.27 -6.15 0.21
CA GLN A 80 13.91 -6.12 0.72
C GLN A 80 13.09 -7.19 -0.02
N ALA A 81 12.54 -8.13 0.73
CA ALA A 81 11.60 -9.09 0.17
C ALA A 81 10.37 -8.36 -0.40
N SER A 82 9.74 -8.95 -1.42
CA SER A 82 8.41 -8.49 -1.82
C SER A 82 7.50 -8.52 -0.59
N SER A 83 6.68 -7.48 -0.40
CA SER A 83 5.56 -7.57 0.56
C SER A 83 4.69 -8.78 0.17
N ARG A 84 3.83 -9.25 1.08
CA ARG A 84 2.83 -10.31 0.81
C ARG A 84 1.83 -9.96 -0.33
N GLU A 85 2.09 -8.91 -1.08
CA GLU A 85 1.26 -8.40 -2.16
C GLU A 85 1.95 -8.78 -3.48
N ASP A 86 1.32 -9.68 -4.24
CA ASP A 86 1.81 -10.21 -5.53
C ASP A 86 2.22 -9.13 -6.56
N CYS A 87 1.87 -7.86 -6.32
CA CYS A 87 2.06 -6.74 -7.22
C CYS A 87 3.33 -5.92 -6.95
N VAL A 88 4.16 -6.34 -5.99
CA VAL A 88 5.42 -5.69 -5.63
C VAL A 88 6.58 -6.64 -5.87
N LEU A 89 7.57 -6.21 -6.64
CA LEU A 89 8.82 -6.95 -6.87
C LEU A 89 9.78 -6.72 -5.69
N PRO A 90 10.60 -7.72 -5.32
CA PRO A 90 11.64 -7.54 -4.31
C PRO A 90 12.65 -6.47 -4.74
N ALA A 91 13.02 -5.56 -3.84
CA ALA A 91 14.12 -4.64 -4.09
C ALA A 91 15.47 -5.35 -3.99
N LYS A 92 16.39 -4.92 -4.85
CA LYS A 92 17.72 -5.48 -4.96
C LYS A 92 18.75 -4.37 -4.92
N CYS A 93 19.88 -4.63 -4.27
CA CYS A 93 21.03 -3.73 -4.23
C CYS A 93 21.50 -3.41 -5.64
N ASP A 94 21.99 -2.19 -5.84
CA ASP A 94 22.51 -1.68 -7.12
C ASP A 94 24.02 -1.93 -7.29
N GLY A 95 24.72 -2.38 -6.23
CA GLY A 95 26.17 -2.56 -6.24
C GLY A 95 26.97 -1.30 -5.93
N GLN A 96 26.31 -0.17 -5.66
CA GLN A 96 26.91 1.15 -5.55
C GLN A 96 26.55 1.85 -4.24
N SER A 97 25.38 1.56 -3.67
CA SER A 97 24.84 2.16 -2.45
C SER A 97 24.58 1.13 -1.37
N SER A 98 24.75 1.52 -0.10
CA SER A 98 24.38 0.69 1.05
C SER A 98 22.89 0.78 1.38
N VAL A 99 22.20 1.77 0.82
CA VAL A 99 20.76 1.96 0.97
C VAL A 99 20.03 1.07 -0.04
N CYS A 100 19.10 0.25 0.45
CA CYS A 100 18.24 -0.54 -0.41
C CYS A 100 17.30 0.38 -1.20
N PRO A 101 17.22 0.25 -2.54
CA PRO A 101 16.29 1.04 -3.32
C PRO A 101 14.84 0.67 -2.99
N SER A 102 13.91 1.58 -3.30
CA SER A 102 12.48 1.29 -3.15
C SER A 102 12.05 0.08 -3.99
N ASN A 103 11.12 -0.71 -3.46
CA ASN A 103 10.52 -1.81 -4.22
C ASN A 103 9.95 -1.33 -5.56
N ARG A 104 10.18 -2.11 -6.61
CA ARG A 104 9.57 -1.88 -7.92
C ARG A 104 8.17 -2.47 -7.95
N LEU A 105 7.23 -1.79 -8.59
CA LEU A 105 5.88 -2.31 -8.78
C LEU A 105 5.84 -3.18 -10.04
N LYS A 106 4.99 -4.21 -10.03
CA LYS A 106 4.59 -4.88 -11.28
C LYS A 106 3.70 -3.94 -12.07
N ASP A 107 3.68 -4.13 -13.39
CA ASP A 107 2.84 -3.31 -14.27
C ASP A 107 1.36 -3.45 -13.90
N ASP A 108 0.64 -2.34 -13.96
CA ASP A 108 -0.80 -2.33 -13.76
C ASP A 108 -1.47 -3.25 -14.80
N GLY A 109 -2.45 -4.04 -14.34
CA GLY A 109 -3.06 -5.09 -15.15
C GLY A 109 -2.39 -6.45 -15.08
N THR A 110 -1.23 -6.59 -14.44
CA THR A 110 -0.65 -7.91 -14.16
C THR A 110 -1.61 -8.74 -13.29
N PRO A 111 -1.96 -9.99 -13.65
CA PRO A 111 -2.82 -10.83 -12.79
C PRO A 111 -2.19 -11.08 -11.41
N CYS A 112 -3.03 -11.05 -10.37
CA CYS A 112 -2.62 -11.26 -8.97
C CYS A 112 -3.66 -12.09 -8.21
N ASN A 113 -3.29 -12.61 -7.02
CA ASN A 113 -4.10 -13.47 -6.17
C ASN A 113 -4.68 -14.65 -6.97
N ASP A 114 -3.80 -15.44 -7.60
CA ASP A 114 -4.14 -16.58 -8.46
C ASP A 114 -5.14 -16.25 -9.58
N GLY A 115 -5.01 -15.04 -10.16
CA GLY A 115 -5.88 -14.57 -11.25
C GLY A 115 -7.24 -14.03 -10.81
N GLN A 116 -7.49 -13.91 -9.50
CA GLN A 116 -8.71 -13.31 -8.96
C GLN A 116 -8.70 -11.78 -9.02
N GLY A 117 -7.55 -11.16 -9.27
CA GLY A 117 -7.42 -9.71 -9.38
C GLY A 117 -6.40 -9.28 -10.43
N TYR A 118 -6.21 -7.97 -10.51
CA TYR A 118 -5.19 -7.32 -11.32
C TYR A 118 -4.43 -6.31 -10.48
N CYS A 119 -3.13 -6.19 -10.71
CA CYS A 119 -2.30 -5.19 -10.06
C CYS A 119 -2.75 -3.79 -10.45
N TYR A 120 -2.84 -2.93 -9.45
CA TYR A 120 -3.16 -1.52 -9.62
C TYR A 120 -2.42 -0.70 -8.56
N ASN A 121 -1.51 0.17 -9.00
CA ASN A 121 -0.63 0.97 -8.15
C ASN A 121 0.07 0.13 -7.06
N GLY A 122 0.60 -1.04 -7.45
CA GLY A 122 1.34 -1.92 -6.54
C GLY A 122 0.49 -2.74 -5.58
N GLN A 123 -0.84 -2.67 -5.66
CA GLN A 123 -1.76 -3.47 -4.84
C GLN A 123 -2.56 -4.45 -5.70
N CYS A 124 -3.10 -5.48 -5.07
CA CYS A 124 -4.10 -6.37 -5.67
C CYS A 124 -5.49 -6.09 -5.06
N PRO A 125 -6.21 -5.04 -5.50
CA PRO A 125 -7.50 -4.67 -4.93
C PRO A 125 -8.55 -5.75 -5.17
N SER A 126 -9.28 -6.11 -4.11
CA SER A 126 -10.38 -7.07 -4.16
C SER A 126 -11.53 -6.65 -3.25
N LEU A 127 -12.76 -7.02 -3.62
CA LEU A 127 -13.94 -6.79 -2.80
C LEU A 127 -13.79 -7.44 -1.42
N LYS A 128 -13.23 -8.66 -1.37
CA LYS A 128 -13.03 -9.43 -0.13
C LYS A 128 -12.11 -8.69 0.85
N ASN A 129 -10.94 -8.26 0.39
CA ASN A 129 -9.99 -7.54 1.26
C ASN A 129 -10.58 -6.20 1.71
N GLN A 130 -11.37 -5.55 0.86
CA GLN A 130 -12.05 -4.31 1.24
C GLN A 130 -13.13 -4.55 2.32
N CYS A 131 -13.92 -5.61 2.20
CA CYS A 131 -14.87 -6.02 3.23
C CYS A 131 -14.18 -6.36 4.55
N ILE A 132 -13.07 -7.10 4.51
CA ILE A 132 -12.31 -7.47 5.70
C ILE A 132 -11.75 -6.23 6.42
N ASN A 133 -11.19 -5.28 5.66
CA ASN A 133 -10.66 -4.05 6.24
C ASN A 133 -11.74 -3.15 6.84
N LEU A 134 -12.95 -3.20 6.27
CA LEU A 134 -14.06 -2.37 6.70
C LEU A 134 -14.82 -2.98 7.89
N TRP A 135 -14.98 -4.31 7.91
CA TRP A 135 -15.90 -5.03 8.80
C TRP A 135 -15.24 -6.15 9.61
N GLY A 136 -13.92 -6.29 9.59
CA GLY A 136 -13.19 -7.33 10.33
C GLY A 136 -12.99 -8.64 9.55
N ALA A 137 -12.21 -9.54 10.14
CA ALA A 137 -11.69 -10.74 9.46
C ALA A 137 -12.77 -11.69 8.90
N ASP A 138 -13.93 -11.78 9.56
CA ASP A 138 -15.02 -12.68 9.17
C ASP A 138 -15.96 -12.09 8.11
N ALA A 139 -15.68 -10.87 7.65
CA ALA A 139 -16.49 -10.23 6.63
C ALA A 139 -16.29 -10.88 5.26
N VAL A 140 -17.39 -11.03 4.53
CA VAL A 140 -17.41 -11.59 3.17
C VAL A 140 -18.06 -10.61 2.20
N VAL A 141 -17.80 -10.83 0.92
CA VAL A 141 -18.39 -10.02 -0.15
C VAL A 141 -19.91 -10.23 -0.17
N GLY A 142 -20.67 -9.15 -0.29
CA GLY A 142 -22.11 -9.22 -0.46
C GLY A 142 -22.47 -9.99 -1.73
N LYS A 143 -23.62 -10.67 -1.71
CA LYS A 143 -24.15 -11.32 -2.93
C LYS A 143 -24.48 -10.26 -3.98
N GLU A 144 -24.51 -10.64 -5.26
CA GLU A 144 -24.83 -9.73 -6.37
C GLU A 144 -26.15 -8.96 -6.17
N ILE A 145 -27.16 -9.60 -5.57
CA ILE A 145 -28.43 -8.96 -5.19
C ILE A 145 -28.26 -7.72 -4.31
N CYS A 146 -27.21 -7.66 -3.48
CA CYS A 146 -26.89 -6.47 -2.68
C CYS A 146 -26.49 -5.29 -3.59
N TYR A 147 -25.70 -5.57 -4.63
CA TYR A 147 -25.18 -4.58 -5.56
C TYR A 147 -26.26 -4.02 -6.50
N ASN A 148 -27.41 -4.68 -6.66
CA ASN A 148 -28.56 -4.10 -7.37
C ASN A 148 -29.02 -2.76 -6.78
N MET A 149 -28.78 -2.52 -5.49
CA MET A 149 -29.05 -1.21 -4.87
C MET A 149 -28.24 -0.07 -5.49
N ASN A 150 -27.09 -0.36 -6.09
CA ASN A 150 -26.27 0.65 -6.75
C ASN A 150 -26.94 1.28 -7.99
N THR A 151 -27.98 0.64 -8.54
CA THR A 151 -28.78 1.18 -9.64
C THR A 151 -29.86 2.18 -9.20
N LYS A 152 -30.02 2.40 -7.88
CA LYS A 152 -31.10 3.23 -7.32
C LYS A 152 -30.74 4.71 -7.17
N GLY A 153 -29.45 5.05 -7.08
CA GLY A 153 -29.02 6.44 -6.89
C GLY A 153 -29.36 6.98 -5.50
N THR A 154 -29.17 6.15 -4.47
CA THR A 154 -29.38 6.54 -3.06
C THR A 154 -28.04 6.82 -2.37
N ASN A 155 -28.08 7.35 -1.15
CA ASN A 155 -26.88 7.64 -0.36
C ASN A 155 -26.03 6.42 0.01
N TYR A 156 -26.57 5.20 -0.12
CA TYR A 156 -25.85 3.94 0.07
C TYR A 156 -25.91 3.01 -1.14
N GLY A 157 -26.40 3.50 -2.28
CA GLY A 157 -26.51 2.73 -3.52
C GLY A 157 -26.37 3.63 -4.74
N HIS A 158 -25.14 3.83 -5.19
CA HIS A 158 -24.78 4.70 -6.32
C HIS A 158 -23.42 4.33 -6.91
N CYS A 159 -23.05 4.94 -8.04
CA CYS A 159 -21.73 4.77 -8.68
C CYS A 159 -20.80 5.97 -8.46
N THR A 160 -21.37 7.17 -8.44
CA THR A 160 -20.63 8.40 -8.19
C THR A 160 -21.51 9.39 -7.43
N LYS A 161 -20.88 10.39 -6.81
CA LYS A 161 -21.57 11.54 -6.21
C LYS A 161 -21.07 12.80 -6.91
N SER A 162 -21.98 13.58 -7.48
CA SER A 162 -21.67 14.84 -8.16
C SER A 162 -22.58 15.93 -7.62
N ASN A 163 -22.02 17.06 -7.13
CA ASN A 163 -22.77 18.19 -6.59
C ASN A 163 -23.92 17.78 -5.63
N ASN A 164 -23.58 16.96 -4.63
CA ASN A 164 -24.52 16.34 -3.66
C ASN A 164 -25.60 15.41 -4.23
N THR A 165 -25.60 15.13 -5.53
CA THR A 165 -26.49 14.17 -6.17
C THR A 165 -25.82 12.80 -6.26
N TYR A 166 -26.53 11.76 -5.82
CA TYR A 166 -26.11 10.37 -5.96
C TYR A 166 -26.49 9.87 -7.35
N VAL A 167 -25.49 9.52 -8.15
CA VAL A 167 -25.69 9.08 -9.53
C VAL A 167 -25.86 7.56 -9.54
N PRO A 168 -26.99 7.02 -10.02
CA PRO A 168 -27.20 5.58 -10.11
C PRO A 168 -26.20 4.94 -11.09
N CYS A 169 -25.83 3.70 -10.81
CA CYS A 169 -25.05 2.88 -11.74
C CYS A 169 -25.89 2.42 -12.94
N ASN A 170 -25.25 2.25 -14.09
CA ASN A 170 -25.78 1.32 -15.09
C ASN A 170 -25.71 -0.11 -14.54
N PRO A 171 -26.57 -1.04 -14.98
CA PRO A 171 -26.53 -2.42 -14.52
C PRO A 171 -25.16 -3.09 -14.65
N VAL A 172 -24.43 -2.83 -15.75
CA VAL A 172 -23.07 -3.37 -15.99
C VAL A 172 -22.01 -2.79 -15.05
N ASP A 173 -22.28 -1.62 -14.44
CA ASP A 173 -21.36 -0.89 -13.57
C ASP A 173 -21.65 -1.15 -12.08
N MET A 174 -22.71 -1.87 -11.74
CA MET A 174 -23.22 -1.97 -10.36
C MET A 174 -22.19 -2.55 -9.36
N MET A 175 -21.28 -3.40 -9.84
CA MET A 175 -20.19 -3.99 -9.04
C MET A 175 -19.05 -3.01 -8.76
N CYS A 176 -19.08 -1.79 -9.31
CA CYS A 176 -18.10 -0.73 -9.11
C CYS A 176 -18.64 0.47 -8.31
N GLY A 177 -19.86 0.39 -7.81
CA GLY A 177 -20.49 1.41 -6.98
C GLY A 177 -20.13 1.29 -5.49
N VAL A 178 -21.12 1.53 -4.62
CA VAL A 178 -20.97 1.33 -3.17
C VAL A 178 -20.62 -0.13 -2.87
N LEU A 179 -19.67 -0.34 -1.95
CA LEU A 179 -19.26 -1.67 -1.51
C LEU A 179 -20.33 -2.29 -0.59
N PHE A 180 -20.81 -3.47 -0.96
CA PHE A 180 -21.67 -4.29 -0.11
C PHE A 180 -20.94 -5.52 0.43
N CYS A 181 -21.10 -5.78 1.71
CA CYS A 181 -20.53 -6.92 2.42
C CYS A 181 -21.62 -7.68 3.18
N SER A 182 -21.26 -8.82 3.76
CA SER A 182 -22.05 -9.54 4.77
C SER A 182 -21.12 -10.17 5.81
N ALA A 183 -21.66 -10.69 6.92
CA ALA A 183 -20.90 -11.22 8.06
C ALA A 183 -19.88 -10.23 8.66
N GLY A 184 -19.10 -10.63 9.68
CA GLY A 184 -18.18 -9.75 10.40
C GLY A 184 -18.87 -8.76 11.34
N GLU A 185 -18.14 -7.73 11.74
CA GLU A 185 -18.50 -6.77 12.80
C GLU A 185 -19.74 -5.92 12.46
N LYS A 186 -20.47 -5.49 13.49
CA LYS A 186 -21.69 -4.69 13.33
C LYS A 186 -21.41 -3.24 12.91
N ILE A 187 -20.25 -2.70 13.28
CA ILE A 187 -19.87 -1.31 13.06
C ILE A 187 -18.66 -1.29 12.11
N PRO A 188 -18.67 -0.48 11.04
CA PRO A 188 -17.54 -0.38 10.13
C PRO A 188 -16.39 0.44 10.75
N THR A 189 -15.18 0.25 10.26
CA THR A 189 -14.01 1.05 10.68
C THR A 189 -14.09 2.52 10.27
N VAL A 190 -14.90 2.84 9.26
CA VAL A 190 -15.16 4.20 8.76
C VAL A 190 -16.64 4.39 8.40
N GLY A 191 -17.11 5.64 8.44
CA GLY A 191 -18.49 6.04 8.10
C GLY A 191 -19.35 6.44 9.30
N SER A 192 -20.49 7.07 9.03
CA SER A 192 -21.38 7.65 10.06
C SER A 192 -22.55 6.74 10.45
N GLY A 193 -22.69 5.59 9.80
CA GLY A 193 -23.75 4.63 10.05
C GLY A 193 -23.70 3.44 9.11
N VAL A 194 -24.72 2.59 9.17
CA VAL A 194 -24.80 1.34 8.41
C VAL A 194 -26.15 1.24 7.71
N ALA A 195 -26.16 1.03 6.40
CA ALA A 195 -27.32 0.54 5.68
C ALA A 195 -27.33 -0.98 5.73
N SER A 196 -28.43 -1.60 6.19
CA SER A 196 -28.57 -3.05 6.28
C SER A 196 -29.93 -3.52 5.76
N PHE A 197 -29.92 -4.50 4.87
CA PHE A 197 -31.14 -5.09 4.30
C PHE A 197 -30.83 -6.48 3.75
N MET A 198 -31.74 -7.45 3.91
CA MET A 198 -31.61 -8.81 3.32
C MET A 198 -30.23 -9.49 3.54
N GLY A 199 -29.56 -9.20 4.66
CA GLY A 199 -28.21 -9.72 4.97
C GLY A 199 -27.05 -8.98 4.28
N CYS A 200 -27.33 -7.95 3.50
CA CYS A 200 -26.37 -7.02 2.91
C CYS A 200 -26.09 -5.87 3.89
N LYS A 201 -24.84 -5.40 3.95
CA LYS A 201 -24.48 -4.17 4.67
C LYS A 201 -23.53 -3.29 3.88
N ALA A 202 -23.72 -1.98 4.02
CA ALA A 202 -22.84 -0.95 3.48
C ALA A 202 -22.60 0.15 4.53
N ALA A 203 -21.42 0.75 4.51
CA ALA A 203 -21.12 1.91 5.35
C ALA A 203 -21.77 3.16 4.74
N LEU A 204 -22.39 3.99 5.57
CA LEU A 204 -22.91 5.29 5.14
C LEU A 204 -21.76 6.30 5.06
N ASP A 205 -21.00 6.22 3.98
CA ASP A 205 -19.88 7.10 3.68
C ASP A 205 -19.69 7.19 2.16
N PRO A 206 -19.78 8.38 1.54
CA PRO A 206 -19.65 8.54 0.09
C PRO A 206 -18.24 8.22 -0.44
N THR A 207 -17.25 8.05 0.44
CA THR A 207 -15.88 7.65 0.09
C THR A 207 -15.69 6.12 0.09
N VAL A 208 -16.61 5.36 0.69
CA VAL A 208 -16.55 3.90 0.77
C VAL A 208 -17.18 3.27 -0.47
N MET A 209 -16.43 3.37 -1.56
CA MET A 209 -16.78 2.84 -2.88
C MET A 209 -15.87 1.67 -3.24
N VAL A 210 -16.29 0.81 -4.17
CA VAL A 210 -15.41 -0.20 -4.72
C VAL A 210 -14.16 0.46 -5.32
N LYS A 211 -12.98 0.09 -4.82
CA LYS A 211 -11.72 0.72 -5.21
C LYS A 211 -11.43 0.54 -6.70
N ASN A 212 -10.82 1.57 -7.29
CA ASN A 212 -10.26 1.47 -8.65
C ASN A 212 -9.27 0.30 -8.76
N GLY A 213 -9.25 -0.34 -9.92
CA GLY A 213 -8.46 -1.56 -10.19
C GLY A 213 -9.10 -2.86 -9.72
N THR A 214 -10.18 -2.81 -8.92
CA THR A 214 -10.88 -4.02 -8.46
C THR A 214 -11.49 -4.75 -9.66
N LYS A 215 -11.26 -6.06 -9.78
CA LYS A 215 -11.86 -6.89 -10.83
C LYS A 215 -13.39 -6.90 -10.72
N CYS A 216 -14.08 -6.50 -11.79
CA CYS A 216 -15.54 -6.51 -11.89
C CYS A 216 -16.07 -7.46 -12.97
N GLY A 217 -15.16 -8.10 -13.73
CA GLY A 217 -15.49 -9.12 -14.71
C GLY A 217 -14.22 -9.69 -15.35
N ASN A 218 -14.39 -10.59 -16.32
CA ASN A 218 -13.25 -11.14 -17.05
C ASN A 218 -12.59 -10.04 -17.89
N LYS A 219 -11.29 -9.78 -17.67
CA LYS A 219 -10.55 -8.67 -18.30
C LYS A 219 -11.22 -7.30 -18.10
N MET A 220 -11.91 -7.11 -16.96
CA MET A 220 -12.53 -5.84 -16.60
C MET A 220 -12.24 -5.44 -15.14
N VAL A 221 -12.08 -4.14 -14.92
CA VAL A 221 -11.79 -3.53 -13.62
C VAL A 221 -12.62 -2.29 -13.38
N CYS A 222 -12.85 -1.99 -12.11
CA CYS A 222 -13.51 -0.76 -11.70
C CYS A 222 -12.59 0.44 -11.90
N ASN A 223 -13.12 1.50 -12.50
CA ASN A 223 -12.46 2.79 -12.58
C ASN A 223 -13.51 3.91 -12.51
N ASN A 224 -13.46 4.71 -11.45
CA ASN A 224 -14.37 5.84 -11.20
C ASN A 224 -15.85 5.45 -11.31
N GLY A 225 -16.22 4.37 -10.63
CA GLY A 225 -17.60 3.87 -10.62
C GLY A 225 -18.05 3.15 -11.89
N LYS A 226 -17.15 2.83 -12.83
CA LYS A 226 -17.49 2.10 -14.06
C LYS A 226 -16.73 0.79 -14.17
N CYS A 227 -17.35 -0.25 -14.71
CA CYS A 227 -16.69 -1.51 -15.03
C CYS A 227 -16.16 -1.44 -16.48
N LEU A 228 -14.85 -1.28 -16.62
CA LEU A 228 -14.19 -1.04 -17.90
C LEU A 228 -13.19 -2.15 -18.24
N SER A 229 -12.88 -2.34 -19.52
CA SER A 229 -11.85 -3.29 -19.93
C SER A 229 -10.48 -2.90 -19.36
N THR A 230 -9.66 -3.90 -19.03
CA THR A 230 -8.28 -3.68 -18.56
C THR A 230 -7.45 -2.92 -19.59
N SER A 231 -7.68 -3.17 -20.89
CA SER A 231 -7.02 -2.42 -21.97
C SER A 231 -7.35 -0.93 -21.94
N LYS A 232 -8.58 -0.55 -21.58
CA LYS A 232 -8.98 0.86 -21.52
C LYS A 232 -8.39 1.58 -20.30
N VAL A 233 -8.15 0.86 -19.20
CA VAL A 233 -7.73 1.44 -17.92
C VAL A 233 -6.21 1.46 -17.79
N PHE A 234 -5.52 0.41 -18.26
CA PHE A 234 -4.07 0.23 -18.06
C PHE A 234 -3.24 0.52 -19.32
N GLN A 235 -3.84 1.03 -20.40
CA GLN A 235 -3.06 1.52 -21.54
C GLN A 235 -2.16 2.68 -21.09
N THR A 236 -0.86 2.47 -21.12
CA THR A 236 0.12 3.56 -21.18
C THR A 236 -0.10 4.35 -22.47
N PRO A 237 -0.11 5.70 -22.43
CA PRO A 237 0.09 6.47 -23.65
C PRO A 237 1.43 6.02 -24.26
N ASN A 238 1.42 5.69 -25.56
CA ASN A 238 2.65 5.44 -26.32
C ASN A 238 3.57 6.66 -26.30
#